data_AF-A0A950DKJ2-F1
#
_entry.id   AF-A0A950DKJ2-F1
#
_cell.length_a   1.000
_cell.length_b   1.000
_cell.length_c   1.000
_cell.angle_alpha   90.00
_cell.angle_beta   90.00
_cell.angle_gamma   90.00
#
_symmetry.space_group_name_H-M   'P 1'
#
loop_
_entity.id
_entity.type
_entity.pdbx_description
1 polymer ?
#
loop_
_entity_poly.entity_id
_entity_poly.type
_entity_poly.pdbx_seq_one_letter_code
_entity_poly.pdbx_strand_id
1 'polypeptide(L)'
;MSAFSLPFLRLSGPPRAQGRQHGEALRKSISEVRQRWRESLTQRFGVHPDSFIESFLAQTRFVAAMRKWTPALLEEIEGIAEGSGRPLAETLAFQFMDEEWWFGARHCAKASAEANHCSIVASRGREGQAPILAQNMDLRAYLDGGQAVISTAINDGPRATVMTICGMVGLCGANQAGVGVAVNTLWQLPSAADGLPVACVMRGILEQPNLAAAVQWICQPRHASGQHYLIGDPGGFASFEASATKV
;
A
#
# COMPACT_ATOMS: atom_id res chain seq x y z
N MET A 1 5.91 -29.40 9.89
CA MET A 1 5.73 -27.97 9.53
C MET A 1 5.24 -27.95 8.10
N SER A 2 4.00 -27.54 7.83
CA SER A 2 3.57 -27.33 6.44
C SER A 2 4.40 -26.17 5.89
N ALA A 3 4.94 -26.32 4.68
CA ALA A 3 5.70 -25.23 4.06
C ALA A 3 4.77 -24.02 3.95
N PHE A 4 5.19 -22.88 4.50
CA PHE A 4 4.52 -21.61 4.29
C PHE A 4 4.56 -21.30 2.80
N SER A 5 3.42 -21.38 2.12
CA SER A 5 3.30 -21.04 0.71
C SER A 5 2.80 -19.61 0.60
N LEU A 6 3.70 -18.69 0.27
CA LEU A 6 3.36 -17.30 -0.02
C LEU A 6 2.81 -17.23 -1.45
N PRO A 7 1.53 -16.84 -1.66
CA PRO A 7 0.96 -16.75 -3.00
C PRO A 7 1.76 -15.78 -3.87
N PHE A 8 2.13 -16.22 -5.08
CA PHE A 8 2.78 -15.39 -6.08
C PHE A 8 1.90 -15.30 -7.33
N LEU A 9 1.46 -14.10 -7.69
CA LEU A 9 0.64 -13.87 -8.89
C LEU A 9 1.40 -13.08 -9.92
N ARG A 10 1.46 -13.56 -11.15
CA ARG A 10 1.93 -12.77 -12.29
C ARG A 10 0.72 -12.19 -13.03
N LEU A 11 0.51 -10.89 -12.86
CA LEU A 11 -0.59 -10.15 -13.45
C LEU A 11 -0.21 -9.60 -14.83
N SER A 12 -1.17 -9.59 -15.74
CA SER A 12 -0.98 -9.13 -17.12
C SER A 12 -2.24 -8.49 -17.72
N GLY A 13 -2.05 -7.66 -18.75
CA GLY A 13 -3.14 -6.94 -19.41
C GLY A 13 -3.43 -5.56 -18.80
N PRO A 14 -4.54 -4.92 -19.19
CA PRO A 14 -4.93 -3.61 -18.67
C PRO A 14 -5.16 -3.61 -17.15
N PRO A 15 -5.05 -2.47 -16.45
CA PRO A 15 -5.10 -2.42 -14.99
C PRO A 15 -6.35 -3.10 -14.38
N ARG A 16 -7.55 -2.83 -14.91
CA ARG A 16 -8.78 -3.50 -14.45
C ARG A 16 -8.77 -5.02 -14.64
N ALA A 17 -8.13 -5.51 -15.71
CA ALA A 17 -7.98 -6.95 -15.94
C ALA A 17 -6.97 -7.59 -14.97
N GLN A 18 -5.88 -6.89 -14.66
CA GLN A 18 -4.93 -7.31 -13.62
C GLN A 18 -5.61 -7.36 -12.25
N GLY A 19 -6.44 -6.36 -11.94
CA GLY A 19 -7.26 -6.34 -10.75
C GLY A 19 -8.17 -7.56 -10.65
N ARG A 20 -8.90 -7.90 -11.74
CA ARG A 20 -9.75 -9.10 -11.77
C ARG A 20 -8.95 -10.38 -11.53
N GLN A 21 -7.81 -10.55 -12.18
CA GLN A 21 -6.92 -11.70 -11.94
C GLN A 21 -6.51 -11.82 -10.47
N HIS A 22 -6.12 -10.70 -9.84
CA HIS A 22 -5.80 -10.67 -8.41
C HIS A 22 -7.02 -11.07 -7.56
N GLY A 23 -8.17 -10.43 -7.78
CA GLY A 23 -9.39 -10.68 -7.04
C GLY A 23 -9.90 -12.12 -7.16
N GLU A 24 -9.85 -12.70 -8.36
CA GLU A 24 -10.27 -14.08 -8.64
C GLU A 24 -9.32 -15.09 -7.98
N ALA A 25 -8.02 -14.91 -8.17
CA ALA A 25 -7.01 -15.85 -7.68
C ALA A 25 -6.94 -15.89 -6.15
N LEU A 26 -7.15 -14.75 -5.48
CA LEU A 26 -7.10 -14.65 -4.01
C LEU A 26 -8.47 -14.48 -3.36
N ARG A 27 -9.57 -14.78 -4.06
CA ARG A 27 -10.95 -14.53 -3.58
C ARG A 27 -11.20 -15.00 -2.14
N LYS A 28 -10.74 -16.22 -1.82
CA LYS A 28 -10.89 -16.81 -0.48
C LYS A 28 -10.08 -16.03 0.56
N SER A 29 -8.79 -15.84 0.33
CA SER A 29 -7.89 -15.11 1.24
C SER A 29 -8.31 -13.64 1.44
N ILE A 30 -8.80 -12.98 0.38
CA ILE A 30 -9.40 -11.64 0.45
C ILE A 30 -10.60 -11.67 1.40
N SER A 31 -11.51 -12.63 1.25
CA SER A 31 -12.67 -12.75 2.16
C SER A 31 -12.26 -12.92 3.62
N GLU A 32 -11.28 -13.78 3.90
CA GLU A 32 -10.82 -14.09 5.25
C GLU A 32 -10.13 -12.88 5.90
N VAL A 33 -9.26 -12.18 5.17
CA VAL A 33 -8.61 -10.95 5.65
C VAL A 33 -9.64 -9.84 5.85
N ARG A 34 -10.60 -9.67 4.94
CA ARG A 34 -11.67 -8.67 5.06
C ARG A 34 -12.53 -8.91 6.29
N GLN A 35 -12.90 -10.16 6.57
CA GLN A 35 -13.69 -10.49 7.75
C GLN A 35 -12.94 -10.10 9.05
N ARG A 36 -11.68 -10.50 9.19
CA ARG A 36 -10.87 -10.15 10.37
C ARG A 36 -10.66 -8.64 10.49
N TRP A 37 -10.49 -7.94 9.36
CA TRP A 37 -10.42 -6.49 9.35
C TRP A 37 -11.69 -5.83 9.88
N ARG A 38 -12.87 -6.25 9.40
CA ARG A 38 -14.16 -5.74 9.90
C ARG A 38 -14.32 -5.98 11.41
N GLU A 39 -13.97 -7.16 11.90
CA GLU A 39 -13.97 -7.46 13.33
C GLU A 39 -13.03 -6.52 14.10
N SER A 40 -11.84 -6.23 13.53
CA SER A 40 -10.88 -5.30 14.12
C SER A 40 -11.41 -3.86 14.20
N LEU A 41 -12.19 -3.39 13.23
CA LEU A 41 -12.79 -2.05 13.26
C LEU A 41 -13.73 -1.90 14.46
N THR A 42 -14.60 -2.88 14.70
CA THR A 42 -15.48 -2.91 15.87
C THR A 42 -14.67 -2.94 17.17
N GLN A 43 -13.65 -3.80 17.24
CA GLN A 43 -12.84 -3.96 18.45
C GLN A 43 -12.02 -2.70 18.78
N ARG A 44 -11.39 -2.09 17.77
CA ARG A 44 -10.46 -0.96 17.94
C ARG A 44 -11.18 0.36 18.10
N PHE A 45 -12.24 0.59 17.32
CA PHE A 45 -12.89 1.89 17.20
C PHE A 45 -14.29 1.94 17.81
N GLY A 46 -14.88 0.79 18.19
CA GLY A 46 -16.20 0.74 18.81
C GLY A 46 -17.34 1.14 17.87
N VAL A 47 -17.10 1.07 16.56
CA VAL A 47 -18.05 1.46 15.51
C VAL A 47 -18.38 0.27 14.62
N HIS A 48 -19.59 0.27 14.06
CA HIS A 48 -19.97 -0.75 13.08
C HIS A 48 -19.11 -0.61 11.81
N PRO A 49 -18.62 -1.71 11.22
CA PRO A 49 -17.69 -1.65 10.08
C PRO A 49 -18.26 -0.88 8.87
N ASP A 50 -19.53 -1.07 8.54
CA ASP A 50 -20.15 -0.36 7.41
C ASP A 50 -20.23 1.15 7.66
N SER A 51 -20.61 1.56 8.88
CA SER A 51 -20.65 2.97 9.25
C SER A 51 -19.25 3.61 9.24
N PHE A 52 -18.22 2.85 9.62
CA PHE A 52 -16.83 3.30 9.50
C PHE A 52 -16.44 3.51 8.03
N ILE A 53 -16.68 2.52 7.17
CA ILE A 53 -16.32 2.58 5.75
C ILE A 53 -17.03 3.74 5.04
N GLU A 54 -18.34 3.89 5.27
CA GLU A 54 -19.13 5.01 4.72
C GLU A 54 -18.57 6.36 5.16
N SER A 55 -18.34 6.53 6.47
CA SER A 55 -17.79 7.75 7.05
C SER A 55 -16.38 8.06 6.53
N PHE A 56 -15.53 7.04 6.44
CA PHE A 56 -14.15 7.17 6.00
C PHE A 56 -14.04 7.62 4.54
N LEU A 57 -14.86 7.04 3.66
CA LEU A 57 -14.91 7.45 2.26
C LEU A 57 -15.60 8.80 2.06
N ALA A 58 -16.63 9.12 2.85
CA ALA A 58 -17.36 10.39 2.72
C ALA A 58 -16.54 11.61 3.22
N GLN A 59 -15.71 11.42 4.24
CA GLN A 59 -14.92 12.49 4.87
C GLN A 59 -13.51 12.66 4.27
N THR A 60 -13.17 11.86 3.26
CA THR A 60 -11.87 11.93 2.59
C THR A 60 -12.04 12.12 1.08
N ARG A 61 -10.97 12.56 0.43
CA ARG A 61 -10.89 12.80 -1.02
C ARG A 61 -9.81 11.93 -1.67
N PHE A 62 -9.46 10.80 -1.05
CA PHE A 62 -8.43 9.88 -1.55
C PHE A 62 -8.73 9.38 -2.95
N VAL A 63 -9.98 9.02 -3.26
CA VAL A 63 -10.38 8.61 -4.61
C VAL A 63 -10.16 9.73 -5.63
N ALA A 64 -10.37 10.99 -5.25
CA ALA A 64 -10.09 12.13 -6.12
C ALA A 64 -8.57 12.33 -6.33
N ALA A 65 -7.77 12.15 -5.28
CA ALA A 65 -6.31 12.18 -5.38
C ALA A 65 -5.79 11.04 -6.28
N MET A 66 -6.29 9.82 -6.12
CA MET A 66 -5.97 8.68 -6.97
C MET A 66 -6.36 8.93 -8.43
N ARG A 67 -7.55 9.49 -8.69
CA ARG A 67 -7.96 9.84 -10.06
C ARG A 67 -7.02 10.83 -10.73
N LYS A 68 -6.44 11.76 -9.95
CA LYS A 68 -5.45 12.73 -10.45
C LYS A 68 -4.07 12.10 -10.68
N TRP A 69 -3.59 11.31 -9.73
CA TRP A 69 -2.18 10.90 -9.69
C TRP A 69 -1.93 9.45 -10.15
N THR A 70 -2.86 8.54 -9.89
CA THR A 70 -2.71 7.10 -10.14
C THR A 70 -4.01 6.47 -10.69
N PRO A 71 -4.58 6.97 -11.81
CA PRO A 71 -5.86 6.49 -12.33
C PRO A 71 -5.86 5.00 -12.68
N ALA A 72 -4.72 4.47 -13.16
CA ALA A 72 -4.56 3.04 -13.44
C ALA A 72 -4.72 2.17 -12.18
N LEU A 73 -4.28 2.63 -11.01
CA LEU A 73 -4.46 1.88 -9.77
C LEU A 73 -5.92 1.88 -9.32
N LEU A 74 -6.68 2.95 -9.60
CA LEU A 74 -8.12 2.96 -9.34
C LEU A 74 -8.84 1.89 -10.18
N GLU A 75 -8.49 1.77 -11.45
CA GLU A 75 -8.99 0.68 -12.31
C GLU A 75 -8.57 -0.71 -11.81
N GLU A 76 -7.33 -0.88 -11.34
CA GLU A 76 -6.86 -2.13 -10.72
C GLU A 76 -7.71 -2.49 -9.49
N ILE A 77 -8.03 -1.52 -8.63
CA ILE A 77 -8.87 -1.71 -7.44
C ILE A 77 -10.32 -2.08 -7.81
N GLU A 78 -10.88 -1.44 -8.83
CA GLU A 78 -12.19 -1.81 -9.38
C GLU A 78 -12.18 -3.26 -9.87
N GLY A 79 -11.11 -3.68 -10.56
CA GLY A 79 -10.93 -5.07 -10.97
C GLY A 79 -10.81 -6.03 -9.79
N ILE A 80 -10.11 -5.66 -8.71
CA ILE A 80 -10.01 -6.48 -7.49
C ILE A 80 -11.41 -6.68 -6.89
N ALA A 81 -12.23 -5.63 -6.82
CA ALA A 81 -13.60 -5.71 -6.33
C ALA A 81 -14.43 -6.69 -7.19
N GLU A 82 -14.37 -6.55 -8.52
CA GLU A 82 -15.02 -7.45 -9.48
C GLU A 82 -14.60 -8.92 -9.29
N GLY A 83 -13.28 -9.18 -9.30
CA GLY A 83 -12.76 -10.54 -9.26
C GLY A 83 -13.00 -11.24 -7.93
N SER A 84 -12.93 -10.49 -6.83
CA SER A 84 -13.15 -11.02 -5.48
C SER A 84 -14.63 -11.09 -5.07
N GLY A 85 -15.53 -10.45 -5.83
CA GLY A 85 -16.94 -10.32 -5.47
C GLY A 85 -17.18 -9.49 -4.22
N ARG A 86 -16.27 -8.54 -3.91
CA ARG A 86 -16.39 -7.64 -2.75
C ARG A 86 -16.95 -6.28 -3.17
N PRO A 87 -17.69 -5.58 -2.30
CA PRO A 87 -18.13 -4.22 -2.60
C PRO A 87 -16.95 -3.30 -2.91
N LEU A 88 -17.11 -2.41 -3.89
CA LEU A 88 -16.06 -1.46 -4.28
C LEU A 88 -15.69 -0.53 -3.11
N ALA A 89 -16.68 -0.04 -2.35
CA ALA A 89 -16.45 0.82 -1.19
C ALA A 89 -15.55 0.13 -0.14
N GLU A 90 -15.85 -1.12 0.18
CA GLU A 90 -15.02 -1.92 1.10
C GLU A 90 -13.61 -2.16 0.53
N THR A 91 -13.52 -2.45 -0.77
CA THR A 91 -12.23 -2.69 -1.44
C THR A 91 -11.36 -1.44 -1.45
N LEU A 92 -11.95 -0.26 -1.68
CA LEU A 92 -11.29 1.05 -1.63
C LEU A 92 -10.82 1.38 -0.22
N ALA A 93 -11.70 1.32 0.77
CA ALA A 93 -11.37 1.64 2.16
C ALA A 93 -10.20 0.80 2.68
N PHE A 94 -10.12 -0.47 2.28
CA PHE A 94 -9.01 -1.33 2.66
C PHE A 94 -7.67 -0.98 2.00
N GLN A 95 -7.65 -0.28 0.86
CA GLN A 95 -6.39 0.22 0.29
C GLN A 95 -5.76 1.30 1.19
N PHE A 96 -6.58 1.97 1.99
CA PHE A 96 -6.20 3.13 2.79
C PHE A 96 -5.77 2.70 4.19
N MET A 97 -4.96 1.64 4.28
CA MET A 97 -4.59 0.98 5.54
C MET A 97 -3.87 1.93 6.50
N ASP A 98 -2.88 2.69 6.02
CA ASP A 98 -2.18 3.70 6.83
C ASP A 98 -3.09 4.88 7.19
N GLU A 99 -3.98 5.27 6.28
CA GLU A 99 -4.91 6.38 6.50
C GLU A 99 -6.00 6.04 7.52
N GLU A 100 -6.46 4.79 7.54
CA GLU A 100 -7.45 4.28 8.48
C GLU A 100 -7.01 4.55 9.91
N TRP A 101 -5.72 4.39 10.20
CA TRP A 101 -5.22 4.52 11.55
C TRP A 101 -5.46 5.94 12.07
N TRP A 102 -4.99 6.97 11.36
CA TRP A 102 -5.15 8.35 11.83
C TRP A 102 -6.59 8.83 11.69
N PHE A 103 -7.33 8.31 10.73
CA PHE A 103 -8.74 8.61 10.59
C PHE A 103 -9.53 8.10 11.80
N GLY A 104 -9.36 6.82 12.16
CA GLY A 104 -9.99 6.21 13.32
C GLY A 104 -9.60 6.90 14.62
N ALA A 105 -8.33 7.24 14.80
CA ALA A 105 -7.87 7.96 15.99
C ALA A 105 -8.49 9.36 16.16
N ARG A 106 -8.87 10.03 15.06
CA ARG A 106 -9.48 11.37 15.09
C ARG A 106 -11.00 11.36 15.16
N HIS A 107 -11.66 10.37 14.57
CA HIS A 107 -13.11 10.39 14.34
C HIS A 107 -13.88 9.35 15.15
N CYS A 108 -13.20 8.39 15.79
CA CYS A 108 -13.85 7.35 16.59
C CYS A 108 -13.65 7.58 18.09
N ALA A 109 -14.68 7.29 18.88
CA ALA A 109 -14.68 7.50 20.33
C ALA A 109 -13.69 6.59 21.07
N LYS A 110 -13.44 5.39 20.53
CA LYS A 110 -12.38 4.50 20.99
C LYS A 110 -11.20 4.63 20.04
N ALA A 111 -10.02 4.92 20.56
CA ALA A 111 -8.77 4.91 19.79
C ALA A 111 -7.76 4.00 20.51
N SER A 112 -7.53 2.81 19.96
CA SER A 112 -6.40 1.97 20.38
C SER A 112 -5.10 2.52 19.78
N ALA A 113 -4.22 3.01 20.66
CA ALA A 113 -2.89 3.52 20.34
C ALA A 113 -1.85 2.40 20.19
N GLU A 114 -2.19 1.31 19.49
CA GLU A 114 -1.17 0.35 19.07
C GLU A 114 -0.29 1.01 18.00
N ALA A 115 0.95 1.32 18.37
CA ALA A 115 1.96 1.76 17.42
C ALA A 115 2.37 0.56 16.56
N ASN A 116 2.32 0.71 15.24
CA ASN A 116 3.01 -0.22 14.36
C ASN A 116 4.48 0.16 14.36
N HIS A 117 5.34 -0.85 14.44
CA HIS A 117 6.78 -0.67 14.35
C HIS A 117 7.22 -1.23 12.99
N CYS A 118 8.09 -0.53 12.30
CA CYS A 118 8.70 -1.04 11.07
C CYS A 118 10.17 -0.66 11.13
N SER A 119 11.04 -1.51 10.59
CA SER A 119 12.49 -1.28 10.60
C SER A 119 13.02 -1.47 9.20
N ILE A 120 13.76 -0.47 8.70
CA ILE A 120 14.38 -0.50 7.39
C ILE A 120 15.89 -0.45 7.57
N VAL A 121 16.61 -1.28 6.81
CA VAL A 121 18.07 -1.25 6.71
C VAL A 121 18.45 -1.17 5.24
N ALA A 122 19.42 -0.30 4.94
CA ALA A 122 20.05 -0.25 3.62
C ALA A 122 21.57 -0.35 3.74
N SER A 123 22.17 -1.04 2.79
CA SER A 123 23.62 -1.13 2.63
C SER A 123 23.96 -0.87 1.17
N ARG A 124 24.95 0.00 0.92
CA ARG A 124 25.45 0.29 -0.43
C ARG A 124 26.18 -0.89 -1.07
N GLY A 125 26.41 -1.97 -0.33
CA GLY A 125 27.32 -3.03 -0.74
C GLY A 125 28.77 -2.56 -0.71
N ARG A 126 29.69 -3.50 -0.97
CA ARG A 126 31.10 -3.20 -1.29
C ARG A 126 31.27 -3.18 -2.81
N GLU A 127 32.45 -2.81 -3.29
CA GLU A 127 32.79 -2.88 -4.72
C GLU A 127 32.47 -4.28 -5.28
N GLY A 128 31.67 -4.32 -6.35
CA GLY A 128 31.19 -5.56 -6.97
C GLY A 128 29.99 -6.24 -6.29
N GLN A 129 29.43 -5.67 -5.20
CA GLN A 129 28.22 -6.17 -4.56
C GLN A 129 27.04 -5.25 -4.85
N ALA A 130 25.87 -5.84 -5.12
CA ALA A 130 24.65 -5.07 -5.29
C ALA A 130 24.23 -4.39 -3.97
N PRO A 131 23.63 -3.19 -4.02
CA PRO A 131 23.02 -2.57 -2.85
C PRO A 131 21.90 -3.46 -2.30
N ILE A 132 21.73 -3.44 -0.98
CA ILE A 132 20.70 -4.19 -0.27
C ILE A 132 19.74 -3.18 0.37
N LEU A 133 18.46 -3.37 0.13
CA LEU A 133 17.36 -2.72 0.84
C LEU A 133 16.52 -3.83 1.50
N ALA A 134 16.33 -3.74 2.81
CA ALA A 134 15.57 -4.72 3.56
C ALA A 134 14.63 -4.04 4.56
N GLN A 135 13.50 -4.68 4.80
CA GLN A 135 12.48 -4.17 5.71
C GLN A 135 11.85 -5.31 6.53
N ASN A 136 11.72 -5.08 7.83
CA ASN A 136 10.71 -5.75 8.65
C ASN A 136 9.48 -4.85 8.75
N MET A 137 8.31 -5.44 8.54
CA MET A 137 7.03 -4.73 8.53
C MET A 137 6.11 -5.33 9.59
N ASP A 138 6.00 -4.67 10.74
CA ASP A 138 5.16 -5.15 11.84
C ASP A 138 3.78 -4.50 11.72
N LEU A 139 2.88 -5.22 11.04
CA LEU A 139 1.49 -4.83 10.86
C LEU A 139 0.58 -5.49 11.90
N ARG A 140 -0.70 -5.09 11.91
CA ARG A 140 -1.69 -5.62 12.84
C ARG A 140 -1.95 -7.11 12.62
N ALA A 141 -2.19 -7.83 13.72
CA ALA A 141 -2.35 -9.30 13.72
C ALA A 141 -3.47 -9.82 12.81
N TYR A 142 -4.51 -9.03 12.53
CA TYR A 142 -5.58 -9.44 11.60
C TYR A 142 -5.11 -9.62 10.15
N LEU A 143 -3.92 -9.12 9.81
CA LEU A 143 -3.31 -9.25 8.49
C LEU A 143 -2.45 -10.51 8.36
N ASP A 144 -2.16 -11.20 9.47
CA ASP A 144 -1.31 -12.38 9.47
C ASP A 144 -1.91 -13.50 8.61
N GLY A 145 -1.08 -14.20 7.83
CA GLY A 145 -1.52 -15.16 6.82
C GLY A 145 -2.24 -14.54 5.60
N GLY A 146 -2.36 -13.20 5.54
CA GLY A 146 -2.96 -12.46 4.44
C GLY A 146 -1.96 -11.97 3.39
N GLN A 147 -0.67 -12.30 3.51
CA GLN A 147 0.38 -11.80 2.64
C GLN A 147 0.37 -12.46 1.26
N ALA A 148 0.75 -11.71 0.23
CA ALA A 148 0.94 -12.20 -1.13
C ALA A 148 2.04 -11.40 -1.84
N VAL A 149 2.55 -11.95 -2.94
CA VAL A 149 3.44 -11.24 -3.86
C VAL A 149 2.76 -11.14 -5.22
N ILE A 150 2.75 -9.94 -5.80
CA ILE A 150 2.26 -9.72 -7.16
C ILE A 150 3.39 -9.24 -8.06
N SER A 151 3.41 -9.73 -9.30
CA SER A 151 4.27 -9.24 -10.36
C SER A 151 3.43 -8.56 -11.42
N THR A 152 3.55 -7.25 -11.56
CA THR A 152 2.65 -6.39 -12.33
C THR A 152 3.43 -5.32 -13.09
N ALA A 153 2.89 -4.85 -14.21
CA ALA A 153 3.39 -3.70 -14.94
C ALA A 153 2.19 -2.83 -15.33
N ILE A 154 2.31 -1.52 -15.17
CA ILE A 154 1.28 -0.54 -15.56
C ILE A 154 1.82 0.25 -16.75
N ASN A 155 0.98 0.46 -17.78
CA ASN A 155 1.25 1.34 -18.93
C ASN A 155 2.65 1.20 -19.55
N ASP A 156 3.04 -0.03 -19.92
CA ASP A 156 4.36 -0.38 -20.48
C ASP A 156 5.58 0.00 -19.60
N GLY A 157 5.34 0.38 -18.34
CA GLY A 157 6.36 0.65 -17.35
C GLY A 157 7.12 -0.58 -16.87
N PRO A 158 8.16 -0.40 -16.04
CA PRO A 158 8.95 -1.50 -15.52
C PRO A 158 8.07 -2.46 -14.72
N ARG A 159 8.22 -3.76 -14.95
CA ARG A 159 7.49 -4.75 -14.15
C ARG A 159 8.00 -4.71 -12.71
N ALA A 160 7.10 -4.51 -11.78
CA ALA A 160 7.34 -4.54 -10.35
C ALA A 160 7.00 -5.92 -9.76
N THR A 161 7.80 -6.35 -8.78
CA THR A 161 7.46 -7.41 -7.83
C THR A 161 7.15 -6.73 -6.51
N VAL A 162 5.91 -6.88 -6.05
CA VAL A 162 5.33 -6.12 -4.93
C VAL A 162 4.88 -7.10 -3.87
N MET A 163 5.41 -6.96 -2.66
CA MET A 163 4.85 -7.58 -1.45
C MET A 163 3.59 -6.82 -1.07
N THR A 164 2.51 -7.53 -0.79
CA THR A 164 1.21 -6.95 -0.50
C THR A 164 0.39 -7.80 0.47
N ILE A 165 -0.78 -7.30 0.84
CA ILE A 165 -1.86 -8.07 1.47
C ILE A 165 -2.86 -8.46 0.38
N CYS A 166 -3.47 -9.64 0.51
CA CYS A 166 -4.52 -10.11 -0.38
C CYS A 166 -5.59 -9.02 -0.59
N GLY A 167 -5.73 -8.57 -1.84
CA GLY A 167 -6.67 -7.52 -2.23
C GLY A 167 -6.19 -6.09 -1.99
N MET A 168 -4.91 -5.85 -1.67
CA MET A 168 -4.27 -4.53 -1.73
C MET A 168 -3.37 -4.41 -2.95
N VAL A 169 -3.26 -3.20 -3.50
CA VAL A 169 -2.38 -2.92 -4.65
C VAL A 169 -0.90 -2.97 -4.30
N GLY A 170 -0.50 -2.76 -3.04
CA GLY A 170 0.91 -2.92 -2.67
C GLY A 170 1.28 -2.40 -1.29
N LEU A 171 2.44 -2.86 -0.81
CA LEU A 171 3.12 -2.36 0.38
C LEU A 171 4.54 -1.91 0.02
N CYS A 172 5.46 -2.84 -0.22
CA CYS A 172 6.85 -2.59 -0.61
C CYS A 172 7.27 -3.49 -1.78
N GLY A 173 8.41 -3.21 -2.42
CA GLY A 173 8.83 -4.03 -3.55
C GLY A 173 10.03 -3.49 -4.30
N ALA A 174 10.26 -4.07 -5.47
CA ALA A 174 11.27 -3.62 -6.43
C ALA A 174 10.81 -3.87 -7.88
N ASN A 175 11.37 -3.14 -8.83
CA ASN A 175 11.03 -3.27 -10.25
C ASN A 175 12.21 -3.73 -11.12
N GLN A 176 11.92 -4.09 -12.37
CA GLN A 176 12.89 -4.55 -13.35
C GLN A 176 13.97 -3.52 -13.73
N ALA A 177 13.73 -2.24 -13.46
CA ALA A 177 14.74 -1.19 -13.64
C ALA A 177 15.70 -1.07 -12.45
N GLY A 178 15.50 -1.87 -11.40
CA GLY A 178 16.33 -1.88 -10.20
C GLY A 178 15.87 -0.93 -9.11
N VAL A 179 14.75 -0.21 -9.29
CA VAL A 179 14.18 0.66 -8.24
C VAL A 179 13.50 -0.21 -7.19
N GLY A 180 13.92 -0.08 -5.94
CA GLY A 180 13.31 -0.68 -4.76
C GLY A 180 12.82 0.39 -3.78
N VAL A 181 11.76 0.08 -3.04
CA VAL A 181 11.24 0.97 -2.00
C VAL A 181 10.72 0.22 -0.78
N ALA A 182 11.04 0.75 0.39
CA ALA A 182 10.52 0.35 1.69
C ALA A 182 9.92 1.57 2.39
N VAL A 183 8.96 1.34 3.30
CA VAL A 183 8.16 2.42 3.90
C VAL A 183 7.87 2.21 5.37
N ASN A 184 8.12 3.21 6.22
CA ASN A 184 7.81 3.20 7.64
C ASN A 184 6.82 4.30 7.99
N THR A 185 5.73 3.96 8.67
CA THR A 185 4.74 4.95 9.12
C THR A 185 5.34 5.90 10.17
N LEU A 186 5.17 7.21 9.93
CA LEU A 186 5.55 8.28 10.85
C LEU A 186 4.29 8.95 11.38
N TRP A 187 3.67 8.32 12.37
CA TRP A 187 2.39 8.69 12.96
C TRP A 187 2.30 10.16 13.46
N GLN A 188 3.43 10.70 13.93
CA GLN A 188 3.54 12.04 14.48
C GLN A 188 3.51 13.15 13.42
N LEU A 189 3.68 12.81 12.14
CA LEU A 189 3.68 13.80 11.08
C LEU A 189 2.26 14.18 10.64
N PRO A 190 2.05 15.40 10.10
CA PRO A 190 0.74 15.84 9.63
C PRO A 190 0.17 14.92 8.54
N SER A 191 -1.11 14.57 8.69
CA SER A 191 -1.89 13.83 7.68
C SER A 191 -2.95 14.71 7.01
N ALA A 192 -3.41 14.31 5.83
CA ALA A 192 -4.36 15.05 5.02
C ALA A 192 -5.46 14.14 4.47
N ALA A 193 -6.71 14.54 4.62
CA ALA A 193 -7.87 13.82 4.09
C ALA A 193 -7.99 13.91 2.56
N ASP A 194 -7.17 14.72 1.88
CA ASP A 194 -7.16 14.92 0.43
C ASP A 194 -5.82 14.56 -0.24
N GLY A 195 -4.89 13.96 0.52
CA GLY A 195 -3.61 13.50 -0.01
C GLY A 195 -3.73 12.19 -0.79
N LEU A 196 -2.64 11.81 -1.48
CA LEU A 196 -2.51 10.52 -2.13
C LEU A 196 -2.24 9.43 -1.07
N PRO A 197 -2.99 8.32 -1.05
CA PRO A 197 -2.78 7.22 -0.12
C PRO A 197 -1.41 6.53 -0.29
N VAL A 198 -0.89 6.00 0.81
CA VAL A 198 0.47 5.43 0.88
C VAL A 198 0.71 4.32 -0.15
N ALA A 199 -0.24 3.38 -0.27
CA ALA A 199 -0.14 2.29 -1.26
C ALA A 199 -0.03 2.81 -2.70
N CYS A 200 -0.66 3.95 -3.01
CA CYS A 200 -0.58 4.59 -4.33
C CYS A 200 0.74 5.32 -4.55
N VAL A 201 1.28 5.99 -3.52
CA VAL A 201 2.62 6.59 -3.58
C VAL A 201 3.66 5.51 -3.86
N MET A 202 3.60 4.39 -3.12
CA MET A 202 4.53 3.27 -3.27
C MET A 202 4.47 2.63 -4.65
N ARG A 203 3.27 2.37 -5.17
CA ARG A 203 3.11 1.84 -6.53
C ARG A 203 3.61 2.82 -7.59
N GLY A 204 3.36 4.12 -7.43
CA GLY A 204 3.93 5.13 -8.32
C GLY A 204 5.46 5.19 -8.30
N ILE A 205 6.11 4.94 -7.15
CA ILE A 205 7.58 4.79 -7.07
C ILE A 205 8.04 3.58 -7.88
N LEU A 206 7.36 2.43 -7.72
CA LEU A 206 7.69 1.18 -8.40
C LEU A 206 7.44 1.20 -9.91
N GLU A 207 6.74 2.21 -10.41
CA GLU A 207 6.57 2.46 -11.85
C GLU A 207 7.72 3.30 -12.45
N GLN A 208 8.63 3.84 -11.62
CA GLN A 208 9.69 4.73 -12.11
C GLN A 208 10.92 3.96 -12.65
N PRO A 209 11.59 4.50 -13.69
CA PRO A 209 12.71 3.82 -14.35
C PRO A 209 14.05 3.93 -13.62
N ASN A 210 14.17 4.79 -12.60
CA ASN A 210 15.39 5.01 -11.83
C ASN A 210 15.10 5.81 -10.55
N LEU A 211 16.11 5.90 -9.66
CA LEU A 211 16.00 6.64 -8.40
C LEU A 211 15.64 8.12 -8.61
N ALA A 212 16.21 8.80 -9.60
CA ALA A 212 15.94 10.22 -9.82
C ALA A 212 14.46 10.48 -10.16
N ALA A 213 13.86 9.67 -11.03
CA ALA A 213 12.43 9.75 -11.36
C ALA A 213 11.55 9.38 -10.15
N ALA A 214 11.95 8.40 -9.33
CA ALA A 214 11.27 8.07 -8.08
C ALA A 214 11.29 9.23 -7.06
N VAL A 215 12.41 9.93 -6.95
CA VAL A 215 12.53 11.13 -6.10
C VAL A 215 11.69 12.28 -6.64
N GLN A 216 11.58 12.46 -7.96
CA GLN A 216 10.68 13.46 -8.52
C GLN A 216 9.22 13.11 -8.24
N TRP A 217 8.84 11.85 -8.42
CA TRP A 217 7.48 11.37 -8.16
C TRP A 217 7.04 11.61 -6.71
N ILE A 218 7.86 11.22 -5.72
CA ILE A 218 7.46 11.35 -4.31
C ILE A 218 7.22 12.82 -3.88
N CYS A 219 7.89 13.77 -4.53
CA CYS A 219 7.76 15.21 -4.26
C CYS A 219 6.53 15.87 -4.89
N GLN A 220 5.83 15.20 -5.82
CA GLN A 220 4.72 15.78 -6.57
C GLN A 220 3.37 15.74 -5.84
N PRO A 221 2.89 14.58 -5.33
CA PRO A 221 1.61 14.53 -4.65
C PRO A 221 1.73 15.05 -3.22
N ARG A 222 0.64 15.64 -2.73
CA ARG A 222 0.43 15.80 -1.29
C ARG A 222 0.23 14.41 -0.69
N HIS A 223 0.92 14.07 0.40
CA HIS A 223 0.80 12.76 1.05
C HIS A 223 -0.38 12.73 2.01
N ALA A 224 -1.15 11.63 1.99
CA ALA A 224 -2.28 11.45 2.89
C ALA A 224 -1.83 11.15 4.33
N SER A 225 -0.74 10.40 4.48
CA SER A 225 -0.20 9.95 5.77
C SER A 225 1.28 10.30 5.89
N GLY A 226 1.74 10.49 7.13
CA GLY A 226 3.15 10.67 7.44
C GLY A 226 3.93 9.39 7.24
N GLN A 227 5.00 9.43 6.45
CA GLN A 227 5.76 8.25 6.07
C GLN A 227 7.25 8.56 5.91
N HIS A 228 8.08 7.60 6.26
CA HIS A 228 9.47 7.54 5.85
C HIS A 228 9.60 6.59 4.66
N TYR A 229 10.11 7.08 3.54
CA TYR A 229 10.37 6.31 2.33
C TYR A 229 11.87 6.16 2.13
N LEU A 230 12.35 4.92 2.07
CA LEU A 230 13.70 4.61 1.62
C LEU A 230 13.63 4.00 0.23
N ILE A 231 14.10 4.76 -0.75
CA ILE A 231 14.12 4.40 -2.17
C ILE A 231 15.57 4.09 -2.55
N GLY A 232 15.80 3.02 -3.30
CA GLY A 232 17.13 2.68 -3.79
C GLY A 232 17.12 2.18 -5.22
N ASP A 233 18.25 2.29 -5.88
CA ASP A 233 18.58 1.63 -7.14
C ASP A 233 20.06 1.21 -7.15
N PRO A 234 20.61 0.61 -8.22
CA PRO A 234 22.03 0.26 -8.28
C PRO A 234 23.00 1.43 -8.07
N GLY A 235 22.57 2.68 -8.28
CA GLY A 235 23.37 3.89 -8.10
C GLY A 235 23.37 4.45 -6.68
N GLY A 236 22.42 4.07 -5.83
CA GLY A 236 22.39 4.49 -4.42
C GLY A 236 21.02 4.50 -3.77
N PHE A 237 20.87 5.34 -2.74
CA PHE A 237 19.64 5.46 -1.96
C PHE A 237 19.25 6.91 -1.74
N ALA A 238 17.95 7.16 -1.60
CA ALA A 238 17.38 8.40 -1.13
C ALA A 238 16.35 8.12 -0.02
N SER A 239 16.39 8.94 1.04
CA SER A 239 15.62 8.75 2.27
C SER A 239 14.81 10.00 2.56
N PHE A 240 13.49 9.90 2.60
CA PHE A 240 12.59 11.04 2.78
C PHE A 240 11.59 10.81 3.90
N GLU A 241 11.32 11.84 4.69
CA GLU A 241 10.16 11.90 5.58
C GLU A 241 9.09 12.78 4.93
N ALA A 242 8.05 12.16 4.38
CA ALA A 242 6.98 12.83 3.67
C ALA A 242 5.72 12.95 4.54
N SER A 243 4.99 14.04 4.35
CA SER A 243 3.77 14.37 5.11
C SER A 243 2.81 15.20 4.27
N ALA A 244 1.66 15.55 4.85
CA ALA A 244 0.69 16.46 4.24
C ALA A 244 1.20 17.88 3.95
N THR A 245 2.39 18.25 4.44
CA THR A 245 2.90 19.63 4.37
C THR A 245 4.24 19.77 3.65
N LYS A 246 5.03 18.70 3.57
CA LYS A 246 6.36 18.68 2.95
C LYS A 246 6.85 17.25 2.74
N VAL A 247 7.86 17.13 1.87
CA VAL A 247 8.73 15.97 1.66
C VAL A 247 10.15 16.38 1.99
#